data_AF-A0A117M740-F1
#
_entry.id   AF-A0A117M740-F1
#
_cell.length_a   1.000
_cell.length_b   1.000
_cell.length_c   1.000
_cell.angle_alpha   90.00
_cell.angle_beta   90.00
_cell.angle_gamma   90.00
#
_symmetry.space_group_name_H-M   'P 1'
#
loop_
_entity.id
_entity.type
_entity.pdbx_description
1 polymer ?
#
loop_
_entity_poly.entity_id
_entity_poly.type
_entity_poly.pdbx_seq_one_letter_code
_entity_poly.pdbx_strand_id
1 'polypeptide(L)'
;MKNNFDTPILLIFFNRPSYFKEVLKQVSLVKPTTLFLSQDGPRNSNDLGNINKCREFIDQIDWDCKIYKNYNDSNKGCGEHVPNSISWAFSYTDRLIILEDDCVPSKSFFYFCDTLLKKFNNDERIFLITGMNHLDYYLENDNDYFFSNIGSIAGIATWKRVWEKVDFDLNIINDYENKKALFRNIEVNSKKLFNSNILITVKNLRKKIEKGEKLSSWSSIFGFYTQVLNSQFLIVPTKNLVRNIGISGVHTPSEIKLISKSIRKIYKLNLYELDFPLKEPEFVMRDTIYENKVLKLMKPNLIIKNLRKLESLVYRIIFSIIDRKNYFKKNY
;
A
#
# COMPACT_ATOMS: atom_id res chain seq x y z
N MET A 1 2.33 7.08 -33.79
CA MET A 1 1.33 7.65 -32.85
C MET A 1 2.01 7.74 -31.50
N LYS A 2 1.90 8.86 -30.76
CA LYS A 2 2.54 8.98 -29.43
C LYS A 2 1.99 7.84 -28.55
N ASN A 3 2.88 6.94 -28.09
CA ASN A 3 2.57 5.89 -27.11
C ASN A 3 2.25 6.55 -25.78
N ASN A 4 1.01 7.03 -25.66
CA ASN A 4 0.50 7.66 -24.46
C ASN A 4 -0.09 6.56 -23.55
N PHE A 5 0.22 6.59 -22.26
CA PHE A 5 -0.28 5.63 -21.29
C PHE A 5 -1.65 6.08 -20.77
N ASP A 6 -2.70 5.31 -21.07
CA ASP A 6 -4.09 5.75 -20.90
C ASP A 6 -4.74 5.38 -19.57
N THR A 7 -4.15 4.47 -18.79
CA THR A 7 -4.68 4.16 -17.47
C THR A 7 -4.40 5.31 -16.50
N PRO A 8 -5.42 5.93 -15.88
CA PRO A 8 -5.18 7.07 -15.00
C PRO A 8 -4.41 6.66 -13.74
N ILE A 9 -3.58 7.59 -13.26
CA ILE A 9 -2.73 7.38 -12.08
C ILE A 9 -3.07 8.44 -11.02
N LEU A 10 -3.33 7.99 -9.79
CA LEU A 10 -3.46 8.83 -8.60
C LEU A 10 -2.17 8.77 -7.77
N LEU A 11 -1.58 9.94 -7.53
CA LEU A 11 -0.51 10.13 -6.56
C LEU A 11 -1.08 10.76 -5.30
N ILE A 12 -0.90 10.08 -4.17
CA ILE A 12 -1.30 10.55 -2.84
C ILE A 12 -0.04 10.86 -2.05
N PHE A 13 0.11 12.10 -1.59
CA PHE A 13 1.37 12.55 -0.99
C PHE A 13 1.14 13.59 0.10
N PHE A 14 2.19 13.84 0.89
CA PHE A 14 2.15 14.86 1.94
C PHE A 14 3.36 15.78 1.85
N ASN A 15 4.34 15.58 2.72
CA ASN A 15 5.46 16.51 2.96
C ASN A 15 6.84 15.81 2.90
N ARG A 16 6.97 14.74 2.11
CA ARG A 16 8.21 13.96 1.95
C ARG A 16 8.80 14.13 0.54
N PRO A 17 9.38 15.31 0.22
CA PRO A 17 9.79 15.64 -1.15
C PRO A 17 10.81 14.66 -1.74
N SER A 18 11.72 14.12 -0.93
CA SER A 18 12.70 13.13 -1.42
C SER A 18 12.03 11.85 -1.93
N TYR A 19 11.05 11.32 -1.19
CA TYR A 19 10.34 10.10 -1.57
C TYR A 19 9.40 10.38 -2.74
N PHE A 20 8.62 11.46 -2.66
CA PHE A 20 7.70 11.85 -3.71
C PHE A 20 8.41 12.05 -5.05
N LYS A 21 9.61 12.67 -5.05
CA LYS A 21 10.43 12.83 -6.25
C LYS A 21 10.84 11.49 -6.88
N GLU A 22 11.17 10.48 -6.08
CA GLU A 22 11.50 9.15 -6.58
C GLU A 22 10.29 8.48 -7.24
N VAL A 23 9.11 8.57 -6.64
CA VAL A 23 7.86 8.03 -7.20
C VAL A 23 7.48 8.76 -8.48
N LEU A 24 7.47 10.10 -8.47
CA LEU A 24 7.11 10.92 -9.64
C LEU A 24 8.06 10.68 -10.82
N LYS A 25 9.36 10.45 -10.55
CA LYS A 25 10.33 10.07 -11.58
C LYS A 25 9.96 8.76 -12.29
N GLN A 26 9.40 7.78 -11.58
CA GLN A 26 8.98 6.52 -12.23
C GLN A 26 7.71 6.72 -13.05
N VAL A 27 6.78 7.53 -12.57
CA VAL A 27 5.55 7.90 -13.29
C VAL A 27 5.87 8.62 -14.60
N SER A 28 6.88 9.51 -14.62
CA SER A 28 7.27 10.22 -15.83
C SER A 28 7.86 9.30 -16.92
N LEU A 29 8.30 8.09 -16.59
CA LEU A 29 8.79 7.11 -17.57
C LEU A 29 7.67 6.55 -18.46
N VAL A 30 6.42 6.59 -18.00
CA VAL A 30 5.26 6.11 -18.77
C VAL A 30 4.39 7.25 -19.33
N LYS A 31 4.65 8.50 -18.91
CA LYS A 31 3.98 9.70 -19.43
C LYS A 31 2.45 9.52 -19.51
N PRO A 32 1.78 9.29 -18.37
CA PRO A 32 0.33 9.07 -18.35
C PRO A 32 -0.41 10.27 -18.94
N THR A 33 -1.50 10.01 -19.65
CA THR A 33 -2.37 11.06 -20.20
C THR A 33 -3.23 11.72 -19.15
N THR A 34 -3.46 11.06 -18.01
CA THR A 34 -4.26 11.56 -16.90
C THR A 34 -3.56 11.32 -15.56
N LEU A 35 -3.37 12.40 -14.81
CA LEU A 35 -2.85 12.37 -13.44
C LEU A 35 -3.84 13.01 -12.47
N PHE A 36 -4.08 12.30 -11.37
CA PHE A 36 -4.73 12.83 -10.18
C PHE A 36 -3.66 13.06 -9.11
N LEU A 37 -3.60 14.27 -8.57
CA LEU A 37 -2.61 14.67 -7.57
C LEU A 37 -3.35 15.07 -6.31
N SER A 38 -3.26 14.24 -5.27
CA SER A 38 -3.88 14.52 -3.98
C SER A 38 -2.82 14.74 -2.91
N GLN A 39 -2.83 15.93 -2.31
CA GLN A 39 -1.87 16.30 -1.26
C GLN A 39 -2.60 16.58 0.05
N ASP A 40 -2.13 15.96 1.14
CA ASP A 40 -2.62 16.29 2.48
C ASP A 40 -2.11 17.66 2.95
N GLY A 41 -2.87 18.30 3.83
CA GLY A 41 -2.57 19.64 4.31
C GLY A 41 -1.56 19.66 5.46
N PRO A 42 -1.01 20.84 5.78
CA PRO A 42 -0.06 21.01 6.88
C PRO A 42 -0.67 20.63 8.23
N ARG A 43 0.13 20.02 9.12
CA ARG A 43 -0.23 19.87 10.54
C ARG A 43 0.10 21.14 11.33
N ASN A 44 1.12 21.84 10.87
CA ASN A 44 1.58 23.15 11.36
C ASN A 44 2.44 23.82 10.27
N SER A 45 2.90 25.04 10.52
CA SER A 45 3.67 25.84 9.57
C SER A 45 4.98 25.18 9.10
N ASN A 46 5.59 24.28 9.89
CA ASN A 46 6.84 23.62 9.50
C ASN A 46 6.66 22.66 8.31
N ASP A 47 5.44 22.18 8.06
CA ASP A 47 5.16 21.29 6.93
C ASP A 47 5.13 22.05 5.59
N LEU A 48 4.85 23.35 5.60
CA LEU A 48 4.61 24.17 4.39
C LEU A 48 5.80 24.15 3.42
N GLY A 49 7.03 24.24 3.94
CA GLY A 49 8.22 24.23 3.09
C GLY A 49 8.36 22.95 2.29
N ASN A 50 8.11 21.79 2.91
CA ASN A 50 8.18 20.50 2.22
C ASN A 50 6.96 20.24 1.32
N ILE A 51 5.76 20.71 1.72
CA ILE A 51 4.56 20.67 0.89
C ILE A 51 4.77 21.42 -0.42
N ASN A 52 5.32 22.64 -0.35
CA ASN A 52 5.58 23.47 -1.52
C ASN A 52 6.65 22.84 -2.43
N LYS A 53 7.72 22.26 -1.87
CA LYS A 53 8.73 21.51 -2.64
C LYS A 53 8.13 20.34 -3.43
N CYS A 54 7.16 19.62 -2.86
CA CYS A 54 6.47 18.57 -3.62
C CYS A 54 5.69 19.15 -4.82
N ARG A 55 5.04 20.31 -4.63
CA ARG A 55 4.31 21.01 -5.70
C ARG A 55 5.23 21.51 -6.81
N GLU A 56 6.41 22.02 -6.46
CA GLU A 56 7.43 22.43 -7.44
C GLU A 56 7.84 21.29 -8.38
N PHE A 57 7.91 20.04 -7.90
CA PHE A 57 8.20 18.88 -8.77
C PHE A 57 7.07 18.58 -9.76
N ILE A 58 5.82 18.88 -9.39
CA ILE A 58 4.65 18.68 -10.24
C ILE A 58 4.65 19.71 -11.37
N ASP A 59 5.07 20.95 -11.09
CA ASP A 59 5.12 22.01 -12.09
C ASP A 59 6.24 21.78 -13.14
N GLN A 60 7.14 20.81 -12.89
CA GLN A 60 8.19 20.37 -13.83
C GLN A 60 7.72 19.26 -14.79
N ILE A 61 6.46 18.84 -14.73
CA ILE A 61 5.89 17.85 -15.67
C ILE A 61 5.89 18.46 -17.09
N ASP A 62 6.61 17.81 -18.02
CA ASP A 62 6.91 18.33 -19.36
C ASP A 62 6.28 17.50 -20.50
N TRP A 63 5.37 16.57 -20.18
CA TRP A 63 4.62 15.78 -21.14
C TRP A 63 3.15 16.16 -21.17
N ASP A 64 2.49 15.84 -22.28
CA ASP A 64 1.06 16.09 -22.48
C ASP A 64 0.22 15.23 -21.54
N CYS A 65 -0.37 15.87 -20.52
CA CYS A 65 -1.08 15.20 -19.43
C CYS A 65 -2.20 16.10 -18.88
N LYS A 66 -3.40 15.55 -18.77
CA LYS A 66 -4.49 16.18 -18.03
C LYS A 66 -4.26 15.98 -16.53
N ILE A 67 -4.00 17.08 -15.82
CA ILE A 67 -3.72 17.06 -14.39
C ILE A 67 -4.93 17.56 -13.59
N TYR A 68 -5.40 16.76 -12.65
CA TYR A 68 -6.37 17.14 -11.63
C TYR A 68 -5.64 17.28 -10.29
N LYS A 69 -5.90 18.36 -9.56
CA LYS A 69 -5.25 18.65 -8.27
C LYS A 69 -6.31 18.71 -7.16
N ASN A 70 -6.05 18.03 -6.04
CA ASN A 70 -6.85 18.09 -4.81
C ASN A 70 -5.90 18.31 -3.62
N TYR A 71 -5.76 19.55 -3.19
CA TYR A 71 -4.84 19.92 -2.10
C TYR A 71 -5.65 20.35 -0.89
N ASN A 72 -5.37 19.72 0.26
CA ASN A 72 -6.07 20.04 1.49
C ASN A 72 -5.41 21.22 2.22
N ASP A 73 -6.22 22.08 2.83
CA ASP A 73 -5.74 23.21 3.63
C ASP A 73 -5.28 22.78 5.05
N SER A 74 -5.71 21.61 5.50
CA SER A 74 -5.39 21.07 6.82
C SER A 74 -5.10 19.58 6.76
N ASN A 75 -4.27 19.09 7.68
CA ASN A 75 -3.93 17.68 7.73
C ASN A 75 -5.13 16.80 8.10
N LYS A 76 -5.58 15.97 7.17
CA LYS A 76 -6.64 14.97 7.36
C LYS A 76 -6.09 13.66 7.90
N GLY A 77 -4.83 13.34 7.59
CA GLY A 77 -4.16 12.12 8.02
C GLY A 77 -4.55 10.92 7.16
N CYS A 78 -3.75 9.87 7.21
CA CYS A 78 -3.83 8.72 6.28
C CYS A 78 -5.22 8.04 6.24
N GLY A 79 -5.89 7.88 7.39
CA GLY A 79 -7.17 7.18 7.47
C GLY A 79 -8.34 7.91 6.80
N GLU A 80 -8.28 9.25 6.67
CA GLU A 80 -9.31 10.07 6.01
C GLU A 80 -8.84 10.51 4.62
N HIS A 81 -7.60 11.01 4.52
CA HIS A 81 -7.06 11.57 3.29
C HIS A 81 -7.01 10.55 2.15
N VAL A 82 -6.52 9.32 2.41
CA VAL A 82 -6.32 8.33 1.35
C VAL A 82 -7.65 7.86 0.76
N PRO A 83 -8.65 7.41 1.56
CA PRO A 83 -9.95 7.03 0.99
C PRO A 83 -10.64 8.18 0.26
N ASN A 84 -10.61 9.40 0.79
CA ASN A 84 -11.21 10.57 0.14
C ASN A 84 -10.53 10.90 -1.19
N SER A 85 -9.20 10.76 -1.27
CA SER A 85 -8.44 10.97 -2.50
C SER A 85 -8.82 9.97 -3.59
N ILE A 86 -8.98 8.70 -3.21
CA ILE A 86 -9.36 7.62 -4.13
C ILE A 86 -10.81 7.82 -4.60
N SER A 87 -11.75 8.10 -3.69
CA SER A 87 -13.15 8.40 -4.02
C SER A 87 -13.26 9.63 -4.94
N TRP A 88 -12.48 10.68 -4.67
CA TRP A 88 -12.42 11.86 -5.53
C TRP A 88 -11.93 11.52 -6.93
N ALA A 89 -10.85 10.75 -7.08
CA ALA A 89 -10.35 10.33 -8.39
C ALA A 89 -11.39 9.48 -9.15
N PHE A 90 -12.08 8.56 -8.47
CA PHE A 90 -13.15 7.75 -9.07
C PHE A 90 -14.42 8.54 -9.46
N SER A 91 -14.53 9.81 -9.07
CA SER A 91 -15.56 10.68 -9.66
C SER A 91 -15.28 11.03 -11.14
N TYR A 92 -14.06 10.80 -11.62
CA TYR A 92 -13.61 11.11 -12.99
C TYR A 92 -13.24 9.88 -13.83
N THR A 93 -13.00 8.72 -13.23
CA THR A 93 -12.55 7.49 -13.92
C THR A 93 -13.20 6.23 -13.35
N ASP A 94 -13.19 5.14 -14.13
CA ASP A 94 -13.72 3.82 -13.76
C ASP A 94 -12.65 2.85 -13.21
N ARG A 95 -11.37 3.15 -13.46
CA ARG A 95 -10.21 2.39 -13.01
C ARG A 95 -9.05 3.31 -12.68
N LEU A 96 -8.16 2.86 -11.80
CA LEU A 96 -7.12 3.71 -11.25
C LEU A 96 -5.90 2.90 -10.78
N ILE A 97 -4.70 3.37 -11.13
CA ILE A 97 -3.45 3.03 -10.43
C ILE A 97 -3.25 4.03 -9.30
N ILE A 98 -2.94 3.56 -8.10
CA ILE A 98 -2.84 4.39 -6.89
C ILE A 98 -1.47 4.17 -6.26
N LEU A 99 -0.71 5.26 -6.11
CA LEU A 99 0.62 5.27 -5.49
C LEU A 99 0.67 6.31 -4.38
N GLU A 100 1.15 5.91 -3.20
CA GLU A 100 1.55 6.84 -2.14
C GLU A 100 2.98 7.37 -2.42
N ASP A 101 3.35 8.49 -1.80
CA ASP A 101 4.67 9.14 -1.96
C ASP A 101 5.87 8.28 -1.61
N ASP A 102 5.66 7.12 -0.97
CA ASP A 102 6.70 6.16 -0.61
C ASP A 102 6.62 4.82 -1.36
N CYS A 103 5.76 4.69 -2.35
CA CYS A 103 5.61 3.47 -3.16
C CYS A 103 6.31 3.65 -4.50
N VAL A 104 7.60 3.27 -4.60
CA VAL A 104 8.38 3.41 -5.85
C VAL A 104 8.09 2.22 -6.77
N PRO A 105 7.44 2.41 -7.93
CA PRO A 105 7.16 1.33 -8.87
C PRO A 105 8.32 1.08 -9.83
N SER A 106 8.39 -0.13 -10.37
CA SER A 106 9.11 -0.46 -11.62
C SER A 106 8.35 0.12 -12.83
N LYS A 107 8.99 0.17 -13.99
CA LYS A 107 8.30 0.61 -15.21
C LYS A 107 7.21 -0.40 -15.62
N SER A 108 7.49 -1.68 -15.50
CA SER A 108 6.58 -2.78 -15.82
C SER A 108 5.32 -2.79 -14.93
N PHE A 109 5.37 -2.26 -13.70
CA PHE A 109 4.19 -2.14 -12.83
C PHE A 109 3.03 -1.43 -13.51
N PHE A 110 3.31 -0.34 -14.24
CA PHE A 110 2.27 0.43 -14.92
C PHE A 110 1.58 -0.40 -16.02
N TYR A 111 2.36 -1.08 -16.86
CA TYR A 111 1.84 -1.92 -17.94
C TYR A 111 1.20 -3.21 -17.43
N PHE A 112 1.69 -3.74 -16.31
CA PHE A 112 1.08 -4.84 -15.57
C PHE A 112 -0.32 -4.47 -15.11
N CYS A 113 -0.47 -3.32 -14.42
CA CYS A 113 -1.77 -2.82 -14.00
C CYS A 113 -2.68 -2.49 -15.20
N ASP A 114 -2.17 -1.82 -16.24
CA ASP A 114 -2.97 -1.48 -17.43
C ASP A 114 -3.55 -2.74 -18.11
N THR A 115 -2.72 -3.77 -18.29
CA THR A 115 -3.12 -5.05 -18.89
C THR A 115 -4.21 -5.72 -18.04
N LEU A 116 -3.99 -5.83 -16.73
CA LEU A 116 -4.88 -6.56 -15.83
C LEU A 116 -6.17 -5.79 -15.52
N LEU A 117 -6.13 -4.46 -15.44
CA LEU A 117 -7.32 -3.63 -15.27
C LEU A 117 -8.27 -3.79 -16.46
N LYS A 118 -7.73 -3.84 -17.68
CA LYS A 118 -8.51 -4.08 -18.91
C LYS A 118 -9.07 -5.51 -18.93
N LYS A 119 -8.23 -6.50 -18.64
CA LYS A 119 -8.62 -7.92 -18.66
C LYS A 119 -9.73 -8.26 -17.66
N PHE A 120 -9.58 -7.82 -16.42
CA PHE A 120 -10.50 -8.15 -15.32
C PHE A 120 -11.56 -7.05 -15.09
N ASN A 121 -11.83 -6.21 -16.09
CA ASN A 121 -12.72 -5.05 -15.93
C ASN A 121 -14.11 -5.41 -15.42
N ASN A 122 -14.66 -6.56 -15.85
CA ASN A 122 -15.99 -7.03 -15.46
C ASN A 122 -15.94 -8.29 -14.59
N ASP A 123 -14.75 -8.71 -14.13
CA ASP A 123 -14.61 -9.91 -13.31
C ASP A 123 -14.81 -9.58 -11.83
N GLU A 124 -15.99 -9.93 -11.32
CA GLU A 124 -16.38 -9.70 -9.93
C GLU A 124 -15.58 -10.53 -8.92
N ARG A 125 -14.80 -11.53 -9.38
CA ARG A 125 -13.91 -12.31 -8.51
C ARG A 125 -12.68 -11.52 -8.08
N ILE A 126 -12.31 -10.44 -8.78
CA ILE A 126 -11.08 -9.70 -8.53
C ILE A 126 -11.36 -8.40 -7.78
N PHE A 127 -10.62 -8.20 -6.70
CA PHE A 127 -10.73 -7.03 -5.83
C PHE A 127 -9.64 -5.99 -6.10
N LEU A 128 -8.40 -6.42 -6.27
CA LEU A 128 -7.25 -5.51 -6.30
C LEU A 128 -6.08 -6.14 -7.06
N ILE A 129 -5.33 -5.31 -7.75
CA ILE A 129 -3.99 -5.63 -8.24
C ILE A 129 -3.00 -4.96 -7.29
N THR A 130 -2.04 -5.71 -6.74
CA THR A 130 -0.95 -5.13 -5.92
C THR A 130 0.35 -5.14 -6.71
N GLY A 131 1.23 -4.18 -6.46
CA GLY A 131 2.57 -4.13 -7.05
C GLY A 131 3.64 -4.79 -6.19
N MET A 132 3.42 -4.90 -4.89
CA MET A 132 4.45 -5.40 -3.96
C MET A 132 4.25 -6.89 -3.64
N ASN A 133 5.30 -7.66 -3.89
CA ASN A 133 5.41 -9.07 -3.47
C ASN A 133 6.31 -9.15 -2.23
N HIS A 134 5.75 -9.60 -1.11
CA HIS A 134 6.46 -9.71 0.17
C HIS A 134 7.65 -10.68 0.16
N LEU A 135 7.69 -11.61 -0.80
CA LEU A 135 8.73 -12.62 -0.93
C LEU A 135 9.87 -12.18 -1.87
N ASP A 136 9.83 -10.95 -2.37
CA ASP A 136 10.74 -10.41 -3.40
C ASP A 136 10.56 -11.07 -4.77
N TYR A 137 10.78 -12.38 -4.84
CA TYR A 137 10.53 -13.22 -6.00
C TYR A 137 9.95 -14.56 -5.53
N TYR A 138 8.75 -14.90 -6.00
CA TYR A 138 8.05 -16.14 -5.68
C TYR A 138 8.38 -17.23 -6.70
N LEU A 139 9.23 -18.20 -6.32
CA LEU A 139 9.76 -19.21 -7.24
C LEU A 139 8.84 -20.41 -7.49
N GLU A 140 7.74 -20.54 -6.76
CA GLU A 140 6.80 -21.66 -6.90
C GLU A 140 5.67 -21.40 -7.92
N ASN A 141 5.70 -20.26 -8.62
CA ASN A 141 4.76 -19.94 -9.69
C ASN A 141 5.54 -19.53 -10.94
N ASP A 142 5.30 -20.24 -12.04
CA ASP A 142 5.96 -19.93 -13.32
C ASP A 142 5.25 -18.83 -14.11
N ASN A 143 4.07 -18.37 -13.68
CA ASN A 143 3.34 -17.26 -14.30
C ASN A 143 3.86 -15.91 -13.80
N ASP A 144 3.56 -14.82 -14.51
CA ASP A 144 3.95 -13.46 -14.08
C ASP A 144 3.10 -12.92 -12.92
N TYR A 145 1.93 -13.52 -12.71
CA TYR A 145 1.08 -13.24 -11.57
C TYR A 145 0.30 -14.46 -11.10
N PHE A 146 -0.28 -14.35 -9.91
CA PHE A 146 -1.14 -15.35 -9.30
C PHE A 146 -2.21 -14.67 -8.42
N PHE A 147 -3.13 -15.45 -7.87
CA PHE A 147 -4.22 -14.95 -7.05
C PHE A 147 -4.03 -15.31 -5.57
N SER A 148 -4.37 -14.38 -4.68
CA SER A 148 -4.19 -14.53 -3.24
C SER A 148 -5.25 -13.74 -2.48
N ASN A 149 -5.59 -14.13 -1.26
CA ASN A 149 -6.43 -13.32 -0.36
C ASN A 149 -5.58 -12.40 0.54
N ILE A 150 -4.24 -12.53 0.47
CA ILE A 150 -3.28 -11.75 1.24
C ILE A 150 -2.32 -11.05 0.28
N GLY A 151 -2.14 -9.75 0.46
CA GLY A 151 -1.28 -8.94 -0.38
C GLY A 151 -0.91 -7.64 0.30
N SER A 152 -0.01 -6.91 -0.36
CA SER A 152 0.37 -5.56 0.09
C SER A 152 -0.60 -4.54 -0.47
N ILE A 153 -0.75 -3.41 0.21
CA ILE A 153 -1.40 -2.22 -0.34
C ILE A 153 -0.38 -1.19 -0.87
N ALA A 154 0.92 -1.51 -0.84
CA ALA A 154 1.96 -0.63 -1.36
C ALA A 154 1.96 -0.69 -2.90
N GLY A 155 1.44 0.37 -3.50
CA GLY A 155 1.18 0.47 -4.94
C GLY A 155 0.11 -0.51 -5.39
N ILE A 156 -1.06 0.00 -5.73
CA ILE A 156 -2.22 -0.82 -6.08
C ILE A 156 -2.88 -0.31 -7.35
N ALA A 157 -3.72 -1.15 -7.94
CA ALA A 157 -4.69 -0.73 -8.93
C ALA A 157 -6.03 -1.43 -8.70
N THR A 158 -7.12 -0.71 -8.91
CA THR A 158 -8.48 -1.26 -8.75
C THR A 158 -9.49 -0.48 -9.60
N TRP A 159 -10.74 -0.92 -9.54
CA TRP A 159 -11.87 -0.36 -10.28
C TRP A 159 -12.81 0.36 -9.32
N LYS A 160 -13.50 1.37 -9.85
CA LYS A 160 -14.59 2.08 -9.17
C LYS A 160 -15.64 1.10 -8.64
N ARG A 161 -16.03 0.11 -9.45
CA ARG A 161 -17.00 -0.95 -9.06
C ARG A 161 -16.59 -1.75 -7.82
N VAL A 162 -15.29 -1.87 -7.55
CA VAL A 162 -14.79 -2.53 -6.34
C VAL A 162 -14.77 -1.53 -5.19
N TRP A 163 -14.25 -0.34 -5.43
CA TRP A 163 -14.12 0.71 -4.43
C TRP A 163 -15.47 1.09 -3.80
N GLU A 164 -16.51 1.24 -4.60
CA GLU A 164 -17.87 1.61 -4.15
C GLU A 164 -18.53 0.52 -3.28
N LYS A 165 -18.01 -0.72 -3.27
CA LYS A 165 -18.51 -1.80 -2.41
C LYS A 165 -17.90 -1.79 -1.01
N VAL A 166 -16.85 -1.00 -0.79
CA VAL A 166 -16.16 -0.95 0.50
C VAL A 166 -16.87 0.04 1.42
N ASP A 167 -17.48 -0.48 2.48
CA ASP A 167 -18.09 0.31 3.55
C ASP A 167 -17.01 0.73 4.55
N PHE A 168 -16.53 1.96 4.40
CA PHE A 168 -15.53 2.56 5.31
C PHE A 168 -16.09 2.89 6.70
N ASP A 169 -17.41 2.92 6.87
CA ASP A 169 -18.05 3.12 8.17
C ASP A 169 -18.24 1.81 8.94
N LEU A 170 -17.97 0.65 8.29
CA LEU A 170 -18.09 -0.68 8.87
C LEU A 170 -19.50 -0.97 9.41
N ASN A 171 -20.54 -0.48 8.74
CA ASN A 171 -21.94 -0.67 9.17
C ASN A 171 -22.37 -2.14 9.14
N ILE A 172 -21.66 -3.01 8.40
CA ILE A 172 -21.90 -4.45 8.38
C ILE A 172 -21.91 -5.10 9.77
N ILE A 173 -21.19 -4.54 10.74
CA ILE A 173 -21.17 -5.06 12.13
C ILE A 173 -22.26 -4.49 13.04
N ASN A 174 -23.12 -3.60 12.53
CA ASN A 174 -24.28 -3.08 13.25
C ASN A 174 -25.43 -4.08 13.28
N ASP A 175 -25.64 -4.81 12.18
CA ASP A 175 -26.66 -5.85 12.09
C ASP A 175 -26.25 -7.11 12.88
N TYR A 176 -27.17 -7.62 13.71
CA TYR A 176 -26.88 -8.71 14.63
C TYR A 176 -26.59 -10.03 13.90
N GLU A 177 -27.35 -10.37 12.87
CA GLU A 177 -27.21 -11.64 12.16
C GLU A 177 -25.97 -11.64 11.25
N ASN A 178 -25.70 -10.56 10.54
CA ASN A 178 -24.47 -10.36 9.78
C ASN A 178 -23.24 -10.47 10.68
N LYS A 179 -23.29 -9.81 11.84
CA LYS A 179 -22.24 -9.93 12.86
C LYS A 179 -22.08 -11.38 13.32
N LYS A 180 -23.15 -12.10 13.62
CA LYS A 180 -23.06 -13.50 14.06
C LYS A 180 -22.44 -14.41 12.98
N ALA A 181 -22.84 -14.26 11.72
CA ALA A 181 -22.27 -15.00 10.60
C ALA A 181 -20.78 -14.67 10.38
N LEU A 182 -20.43 -13.38 10.42
CA LEU A 182 -19.06 -12.89 10.32
C LEU A 182 -18.15 -13.51 11.39
N PHE A 183 -18.63 -13.54 12.64
CA PHE A 183 -17.85 -14.07 13.76
C PHE A 183 -17.57 -15.56 13.60
N ARG A 184 -18.57 -16.36 13.19
CA ARG A 184 -18.38 -17.80 12.90
C ARG A 184 -17.34 -18.02 11.80
N ASN A 185 -17.42 -17.28 10.70
CA ASN A 185 -16.49 -17.41 9.58
C ASN A 185 -15.04 -17.06 9.98
N ILE A 186 -14.87 -16.02 10.78
CA ILE A 186 -13.55 -15.61 11.28
C ILE A 186 -12.99 -16.62 12.27
N GLU A 187 -13.82 -17.15 13.19
CA GLU A 187 -13.38 -18.13 14.18
C GLU A 187 -12.78 -19.37 13.50
N VAL A 188 -13.48 -19.92 12.51
CA VAL A 188 -13.04 -21.09 11.72
C VAL A 188 -11.75 -20.81 10.94
N ASN A 189 -11.58 -19.59 10.43
CA ASN A 189 -10.47 -19.26 9.51
C ASN A 189 -9.35 -18.42 10.14
N SER A 190 -9.43 -18.10 11.44
CA SER A 190 -8.59 -17.11 12.12
C SER A 190 -7.06 -17.32 11.96
N LYS A 191 -6.62 -18.57 11.85
CA LYS A 191 -5.21 -18.92 11.61
C LYS A 191 -4.71 -18.55 10.21
N LYS A 192 -5.60 -18.54 9.21
CA LYS A 192 -5.32 -18.21 7.80
C LYS A 192 -5.45 -16.71 7.51
N LEU A 193 -5.92 -15.92 8.47
CA LEU A 193 -6.03 -14.47 8.35
C LEU A 193 -4.71 -13.78 8.70
N PHE A 194 -4.36 -12.76 7.93
CA PHE A 194 -3.23 -11.86 8.17
C PHE A 194 -3.35 -11.21 9.55
N ASN A 195 -4.55 -10.75 9.89
CA ASN A 195 -4.88 -10.27 11.21
C ASN A 195 -5.75 -11.30 11.94
N SER A 196 -5.17 -12.12 12.81
CA SER A 196 -5.96 -13.09 13.61
C SER A 196 -6.91 -12.43 14.60
N ASN A 197 -6.72 -11.15 14.89
CA ASN A 197 -7.58 -10.37 15.77
C ASN A 197 -8.48 -9.44 14.95
N ILE A 198 -8.77 -9.78 13.68
CA ILE A 198 -9.54 -8.91 12.77
C ILE A 198 -10.87 -8.45 13.39
N LEU A 199 -11.55 -9.31 14.17
CA LEU A 199 -12.78 -8.94 14.89
C LEU A 199 -12.57 -7.82 15.90
N ILE A 200 -11.49 -7.90 16.69
CA ILE A 200 -11.13 -6.89 17.68
C ILE A 200 -10.74 -5.60 16.94
N THR A 201 -9.99 -5.72 15.85
CA THR A 201 -9.60 -4.58 15.02
C THR A 201 -10.82 -3.87 14.45
N VAL A 202 -11.75 -4.58 13.81
CA VAL A 202 -12.98 -4.02 13.23
C VAL A 202 -13.85 -3.37 14.31
N LYS A 203 -14.04 -4.03 15.47
CA LYS A 203 -14.75 -3.45 16.62
C LYS A 203 -14.12 -2.15 17.11
N ASN A 204 -12.79 -2.12 17.22
CA ASN A 204 -12.08 -0.94 17.68
C ASN A 204 -12.13 0.18 16.65
N LEU A 205 -12.00 -0.13 15.35
CA LEU A 205 -12.15 0.85 14.28
C LEU A 205 -13.54 1.47 14.29
N ARG A 206 -14.60 0.66 14.39
CA ARG A 206 -15.97 1.17 14.48
C ARG A 206 -16.19 2.11 15.66
N LYS A 207 -15.71 1.74 16.85
CA LYS A 207 -15.78 2.62 18.03
C LYS A 207 -15.08 3.96 17.83
N LYS A 208 -13.97 3.98 17.07
CA LYS A 208 -13.26 5.21 16.73
C LYS A 208 -14.07 6.07 15.75
N ILE A 209 -14.63 5.44 14.71
CA ILE A 209 -15.50 6.10 13.73
C ILE A 209 -16.71 6.75 14.42
N GLU A 210 -17.40 6.03 15.31
CA GLU A 210 -18.56 6.53 16.05
C GLU A 210 -18.24 7.74 16.95
N LYS A 211 -16.99 7.85 17.41
CA LYS A 211 -16.51 8.99 18.20
C LYS A 211 -15.96 10.13 17.34
N GLY A 212 -15.94 9.99 16.01
CA GLY A 212 -15.30 10.94 15.10
C GLY A 212 -13.77 11.00 15.24
N GLU A 213 -13.13 9.94 15.75
CA GLU A 213 -11.67 9.88 15.89
C GLU A 213 -10.98 9.65 14.54
N LYS A 214 -9.89 10.37 14.27
CA LYS A 214 -9.06 10.14 13.08
C LYS A 214 -8.45 8.73 13.10
N LEU A 215 -8.70 7.98 12.04
CA LEU A 215 -8.09 6.66 11.86
C LEU A 215 -6.62 6.80 11.43
N SER A 216 -5.75 5.96 11.98
CA SER A 216 -4.33 5.98 11.65
C SER A 216 -4.00 5.28 10.33
N SER A 217 -4.90 4.46 9.80
CA SER A 217 -4.71 3.74 8.54
C SER A 217 -6.04 3.31 7.93
N TRP A 218 -6.15 3.41 6.60
CA TRP A 218 -7.27 2.89 5.82
C TRP A 218 -7.11 1.39 5.48
N SER A 219 -5.87 0.89 5.49
CA SER A 219 -5.51 -0.47 5.08
C SER A 219 -6.19 -1.58 5.88
N SER A 220 -6.56 -1.32 7.13
CA SER A 220 -7.20 -2.31 8.01
C SER A 220 -8.64 -2.60 7.60
N ILE A 221 -9.36 -1.60 7.09
CA ILE A 221 -10.70 -1.76 6.53
C ILE A 221 -10.59 -2.50 5.20
N PHE A 222 -9.65 -2.09 4.34
CA PHE A 222 -9.43 -2.73 3.06
C PHE A 222 -9.06 -4.22 3.22
N GLY A 223 -8.13 -4.53 4.11
CA GLY A 223 -7.71 -5.90 4.41
C GLY A 223 -8.78 -6.75 5.10
N PHE A 224 -9.77 -6.13 5.75
CA PHE A 224 -10.96 -6.83 6.25
C PHE A 224 -11.83 -7.28 5.08
N TYR A 225 -12.09 -6.39 4.11
CA TYR A 225 -12.84 -6.71 2.91
C TYR A 225 -12.18 -7.82 2.10
N THR A 226 -10.88 -7.72 1.82
CA THR A 226 -10.17 -8.70 0.98
C THR A 226 -10.18 -10.12 1.55
N GLN A 227 -10.11 -10.25 2.88
CA GLN A 227 -9.90 -11.55 3.52
C GLN A 227 -11.19 -12.18 4.08
N VAL A 228 -12.21 -11.36 4.32
CA VAL A 228 -13.38 -11.81 5.07
C VAL A 228 -14.68 -11.65 4.29
N LEU A 229 -14.79 -10.65 3.42
CA LEU A 229 -16.01 -10.35 2.69
C LEU A 229 -15.86 -10.65 1.20
N ASN A 230 -16.99 -10.89 0.53
CA ASN A 230 -17.14 -11.04 -0.93
C ASN A 230 -16.37 -12.19 -1.61
N SER A 231 -15.51 -12.94 -0.91
CA SER A 231 -14.75 -14.07 -1.47
C SER A 231 -13.95 -13.71 -2.73
N GLN A 232 -13.38 -12.50 -2.76
CA GLN A 232 -12.63 -11.97 -3.90
C GLN A 232 -11.12 -12.17 -3.75
N PHE A 233 -10.40 -12.09 -4.87
CA PHE A 233 -8.97 -12.30 -4.95
C PHE A 233 -8.20 -11.00 -5.22
N LEU A 234 -6.98 -10.97 -4.70
CA LEU A 234 -5.93 -10.04 -5.08
C LEU A 234 -5.11 -10.68 -6.21
N ILE A 235 -4.73 -9.89 -7.21
CA ILE A 235 -3.69 -10.27 -8.17
C ILE A 235 -2.35 -9.78 -7.62
N VAL A 236 -1.40 -10.71 -7.48
CA VAL A 236 -0.05 -10.46 -6.96
C VAL A 236 0.97 -10.81 -8.05
N PRO A 237 1.96 -9.94 -8.35
CA PRO A 237 3.00 -10.27 -9.30
C PRO A 237 3.99 -11.26 -8.68
N THR A 238 4.50 -12.16 -9.51
CA THR A 238 5.47 -13.18 -9.09
C THR A 238 6.81 -12.55 -8.68
N LYS A 239 7.20 -11.45 -9.35
CA LYS A 239 8.35 -10.63 -8.98
C LYS A 239 7.88 -9.30 -8.36
N ASN A 240 8.61 -8.77 -7.40
CA ASN A 240 8.27 -7.51 -6.76
C ASN A 240 8.38 -6.32 -7.74
N LEU A 241 7.26 -5.63 -7.97
CA LEU A 241 7.17 -4.51 -8.91
C LEU A 241 7.08 -3.15 -8.21
N VAL A 242 6.85 -3.10 -6.91
CA VAL A 242 6.81 -1.87 -6.11
C VAL A 242 7.63 -2.05 -4.84
N ARG A 243 8.44 -1.04 -4.50
CA ARG A 243 9.23 -0.98 -3.28
C ARG A 243 8.72 0.14 -2.39
N ASN A 244 8.35 -0.18 -1.15
CA ASN A 244 8.04 0.84 -0.16
C ASN A 244 9.33 1.38 0.47
N ILE A 245 9.57 2.70 0.33
CA ILE A 245 10.74 3.42 0.89
C ILE A 245 10.39 4.25 2.14
N GLY A 246 9.17 4.12 2.64
CA GLY A 246 8.53 4.90 3.69
C GLY A 246 8.97 4.51 5.09
N ILE A 247 10.26 4.67 5.37
CA ILE A 247 10.86 4.23 6.64
C ILE A 247 10.70 5.30 7.73
N SER A 248 10.52 6.55 7.33
CA SER A 248 10.19 7.66 8.23
C SER A 248 8.67 7.89 8.25
N GLY A 249 8.02 7.42 9.32
CA GLY A 249 6.57 7.56 9.51
C GLY A 249 6.19 7.40 10.98
N VAL A 250 4.95 7.74 11.34
CA VAL A 250 4.44 7.77 12.73
C VAL A 250 4.51 6.39 13.43
N HIS A 251 4.71 5.30 12.68
CA HIS A 251 4.72 3.92 13.18
C HIS A 251 6.03 3.15 12.98
N THR A 252 7.04 3.75 12.36
CA THR A 252 8.34 3.12 12.07
C THR A 252 9.44 3.93 12.77
N PRO A 253 10.48 3.30 13.36
CA PRO A 253 11.63 4.05 13.86
C PRO A 253 12.17 4.98 12.78
N SER A 254 12.67 6.16 13.17
CA SER A 254 13.19 7.19 12.26
C SER A 254 14.23 6.70 11.25
N GLU A 255 14.87 5.55 11.50
CA GLU A 255 15.89 4.98 10.63
C GLU A 255 15.80 3.46 10.45
N ILE A 256 16.04 2.99 9.22
CA ILE A 256 16.03 1.57 8.84
C ILE A 256 17.03 0.73 9.66
N LYS A 257 18.11 1.34 10.13
CA LYS A 257 19.15 0.65 10.91
C LYS A 257 18.65 0.20 12.29
N LEU A 258 17.54 0.76 12.77
CA LEU A 258 16.96 0.51 14.09
C LEU A 258 15.89 -0.59 14.12
N ILE A 259 15.51 -1.14 12.96
CA ILE A 259 14.57 -2.27 12.87
C ILE A 259 15.31 -3.61 12.72
N SER A 260 14.66 -4.71 13.10
CA SER A 260 15.18 -6.08 12.93
C SER A 260 15.61 -6.39 11.49
N LYS A 261 16.66 -7.18 11.27
CA LYS A 261 17.16 -7.53 9.92
C LYS A 261 16.07 -8.12 9.04
N SER A 262 15.21 -8.97 9.61
CA SER A 262 14.10 -9.59 8.88
C SER A 262 13.10 -8.59 8.34
N ILE A 263 12.73 -7.56 9.12
CA ILE A 263 11.82 -6.50 8.66
C ILE A 263 12.53 -5.54 7.70
N ARG A 264 13.85 -5.29 7.86
CA ARG A 264 14.62 -4.50 6.88
C ARG A 264 14.56 -5.06 5.48
N LYS A 265 14.50 -6.39 5.32
CA LYS A 265 14.42 -7.02 4.00
C LYS A 265 13.19 -6.54 3.22
N ILE A 266 12.07 -6.28 3.90
CA ILE A 266 10.83 -5.81 3.28
C ILE A 266 10.99 -4.38 2.71
N TYR A 267 11.75 -3.52 3.37
CA TYR A 267 12.08 -2.18 2.87
C TYR A 267 13.25 -2.17 1.87
N LYS A 268 13.86 -3.33 1.64
CA LYS A 268 15.01 -3.53 0.72
C LYS A 268 14.68 -4.54 -0.38
N LEU A 269 13.40 -4.79 -0.64
CA LEU A 269 12.98 -5.62 -1.76
C LEU A 269 13.55 -5.03 -3.06
N ASN A 270 13.92 -5.90 -3.98
CA ASN A 270 14.39 -5.51 -5.29
C ASN A 270 13.20 -5.06 -6.14
N LEU A 271 13.48 -4.18 -7.10
CA LEU A 271 12.53 -3.85 -8.15
C LEU A 271 12.92 -4.65 -9.38
N TYR A 272 11.97 -5.45 -9.87
CA TYR A 272 12.12 -6.23 -11.08
C TYR A 272 11.31 -5.60 -12.22
N GLU A 273 11.69 -5.94 -13.44
CA GLU A 273 10.89 -5.68 -14.64
C GLU A 273 10.29 -7.01 -15.13
N LEU A 274 9.14 -6.92 -15.78
CA LEU A 274 8.48 -8.02 -16.47
C LEU A 274 8.59 -7.83 -17.98
N ASP A 275 8.60 -8.95 -18.69
CA ASP A 275 8.43 -9.01 -20.13
C ASP A 275 6.94 -9.08 -20.47
N PHE A 276 6.57 -8.62 -21.68
CA PHE A 276 5.18 -8.63 -22.16
C PHE A 276 5.10 -9.32 -23.53
N PRO A 277 4.01 -10.05 -23.85
CA PRO A 277 2.79 -10.22 -23.05
C PRO A 277 3.01 -11.05 -21.78
N LEU A 278 2.19 -10.81 -20.76
CA LEU A 278 2.28 -11.50 -19.48
C LEU A 278 2.01 -13.00 -19.66
N LYS A 279 2.77 -13.83 -18.96
CA LYS A 279 2.47 -15.25 -18.77
C LYS A 279 1.40 -15.40 -17.70
N GLU A 280 0.26 -15.97 -18.09
CA GLU A 280 -0.96 -15.96 -17.28
C GLU A 280 -1.27 -17.32 -16.64
N PRO A 281 -1.83 -17.35 -15.42
CA PRO A 281 -2.40 -18.56 -14.86
C PRO A 281 -3.66 -18.99 -15.62
N GLU A 282 -3.82 -20.30 -15.83
CA GLU A 282 -4.98 -20.89 -16.51
C GLU A 282 -6.28 -20.68 -15.72
N PHE A 283 -6.22 -20.75 -14.40
CA PHE A 283 -7.38 -20.65 -13.51
C PHE A 283 -7.24 -19.49 -12.52
N VAL A 284 -8.39 -18.87 -12.21
CA VAL A 284 -8.50 -17.97 -11.05
C VAL A 284 -8.59 -18.82 -9.79
N MET A 285 -7.42 -19.13 -9.22
CA MET A 285 -7.28 -20.00 -8.06
C MET A 285 -6.33 -19.39 -7.04
N ARG A 286 -6.73 -19.49 -5.77
CA ARG A 286 -5.97 -19.01 -4.63
C ARG A 286 -4.67 -19.79 -4.42
N ASP A 287 -3.56 -19.08 -4.30
CA ASP A 287 -2.26 -19.64 -3.95
C ASP A 287 -2.06 -19.69 -2.43
N THR A 288 -2.35 -20.86 -1.83
CA THR A 288 -2.21 -21.04 -0.39
C THR A 288 -0.76 -21.21 0.07
N ILE A 289 0.17 -21.55 -0.83
CA ILE A 289 1.59 -21.71 -0.51
C ILE A 289 2.20 -20.33 -0.28
N TYR A 290 1.96 -19.40 -1.21
CA TYR A 290 2.35 -18.00 -1.08
C TYR A 290 1.84 -17.39 0.23
N GLU A 291 0.53 -17.52 0.49
CA GLU A 291 -0.10 -16.96 1.68
C GLU A 291 0.53 -17.46 2.97
N ASN A 292 0.80 -18.76 3.07
CA ASN A 292 1.45 -19.34 4.24
C ASN A 292 2.87 -18.78 4.46
N LYS A 293 3.63 -18.55 3.38
CA LYS A 293 4.97 -17.94 3.46
C LYS A 293 4.88 -16.49 3.92
N VAL A 294 3.95 -15.70 3.35
CA VAL A 294 3.74 -14.30 3.75
C VAL A 294 3.27 -14.21 5.20
N LEU A 295 2.34 -15.07 5.64
CA LEU A 295 1.91 -15.12 7.04
C LEU A 295 3.06 -15.43 7.98
N LYS A 296 3.94 -16.39 7.67
CA LYS A 296 5.12 -16.69 8.49
C LYS A 296 6.09 -15.50 8.57
N LEU A 297 6.25 -14.75 7.47
CA LEU A 297 7.12 -13.57 7.42
C LEU A 297 6.57 -12.41 8.27
N MET A 298 5.29 -12.08 8.04
CA MET A 298 4.61 -10.88 8.56
C MET A 298 4.02 -11.09 9.96
N LYS A 299 3.63 -12.32 10.28
CA LYS A 299 3.07 -12.74 11.58
C LYS A 299 3.95 -13.85 12.19
N PRO A 300 5.17 -13.52 12.63
CA PRO A 300 6.03 -14.49 13.28
C PRO A 300 5.40 -14.99 14.59
N ASN A 301 5.78 -16.21 15.01
CA ASN A 301 5.42 -16.72 16.32
C ASN A 301 6.00 -15.85 17.46
N LEU A 302 5.53 -16.05 18.70
CA LEU A 302 5.89 -15.20 19.84
C LEU A 302 7.41 -15.15 20.08
N ILE A 303 8.10 -16.27 19.87
CA ILE A 303 9.56 -16.38 20.02
C ILE A 303 10.26 -15.45 19.02
N ILE A 304 9.98 -15.62 17.73
CA ILE A 304 10.58 -14.79 16.67
C ILE A 304 10.19 -13.32 16.85
N LYS A 305 8.95 -13.02 17.26
CA LYS A 305 8.49 -11.66 17.55
C LYS A 305 9.32 -11.02 18.66
N ASN A 306 9.59 -11.73 19.75
CA ASN A 306 10.40 -11.24 20.86
C ASN A 306 11.88 -11.10 20.47
N LEU A 307 12.43 -12.06 19.70
CA LEU A 307 13.77 -11.94 19.14
C LEU A 307 13.93 -10.69 18.25
N ARG A 308 12.97 -10.40 17.37
CA ARG A 308 12.97 -9.17 16.54
C ARG A 308 12.94 -7.90 17.39
N LYS A 309 12.20 -7.89 18.50
CA LYS A 309 12.17 -6.76 19.44
C LYS A 309 13.51 -6.57 20.15
N LEU A 310 14.11 -7.65 20.66
CA LEU A 310 15.42 -7.63 21.28
C LEU A 310 16.50 -7.16 20.30
N GLU A 311 16.49 -7.68 19.07
CA GLU A 311 17.40 -7.27 18.00
C GLU A 311 17.30 -5.75 17.74
N SER A 312 16.07 -5.24 17.66
CA SER A 312 15.82 -3.80 17.46
C SER A 312 16.29 -2.96 18.65
N LEU A 313 16.13 -3.45 19.89
CA LEU A 313 16.64 -2.80 21.10
C LEU A 313 18.18 -2.75 21.11
N VAL A 314 18.84 -3.86 20.76
CA VAL A 314 20.30 -3.94 20.64
C VAL A 314 20.81 -2.93 19.61
N TYR A 315 20.16 -2.82 18.45
CA TYR A 315 20.54 -1.80 17.47
C TYR A 315 20.42 -0.38 18.00
N ARG A 316 19.33 -0.05 18.72
CA ARG A 316 19.17 1.28 19.33
C ARG A 316 20.30 1.59 20.31
N ILE A 317 20.70 0.62 21.13
CA ILE A 317 21.83 0.79 22.06
C ILE A 317 23.13 1.02 21.30
N ILE A 318 23.47 0.13 20.35
CA ILE A 318 24.69 0.22 19.56
C ILE A 318 24.79 1.57 18.84
N PHE A 319 23.73 1.98 18.15
CA PHE A 319 23.75 3.24 17.40
C PHE A 319 23.74 4.46 18.32
N SER A 320 23.08 4.42 19.49
CA SER A 320 23.20 5.51 20.47
C SER A 320 24.64 5.72 20.97
N ILE A 321 25.41 4.63 21.13
CA ILE A 321 26.82 4.69 21.56
C ILE A 321 27.70 5.22 20.42
N ILE A 322 27.46 4.77 19.19
CA ILE A 322 28.19 5.23 18.00
C ILE A 322 27.93 6.72 17.75
N ASP A 323 26.68 7.16 17.82
CA ASP A 323 26.30 8.56 17.59
C ASP A 323 26.89 9.47 18.67
N ARG A 324 26.92 9.04 19.94
CA ARG A 324 27.66 9.73 21.01
C ARG A 324 29.16 9.84 20.70
N LYS A 325 29.81 8.73 20.31
CA LYS A 325 31.25 8.76 19.96
C LYS A 325 31.55 9.69 18.77
N ASN A 326 30.67 9.73 17.78
CA ASN A 326 30.81 10.61 16.61
C ASN A 326 30.54 12.07 16.94
N TYR A 327 29.63 12.37 17.87
CA TYR A 327 29.40 13.72 18.37
C TYR A 327 30.63 14.28 19.08
N PHE A 328 31.28 13.49 19.94
CA PHE A 328 32.53 13.91 20.57
C PHE A 328 33.65 14.09 19.54
N LYS A 329 33.79 13.20 18.56
CA LYS A 329 34.81 13.34 17.49
C LYS A 329 34.63 14.53 16.54
N LYS A 330 33.44 15.13 16.46
CA LYS A 330 33.18 16.33 15.63
C LYS A 330 33.36 17.65 16.38
N ASN A 331 33.47 17.60 17.71
CA ASN A 331 33.61 18.77 18.58
C ASN A 331 35.01 18.90 19.21
N TYR A 332 35.98 18.15 18.66
CA TYR A 332 37.43 18.33 18.79
C TYR A 332 37.99 18.42 17.38
#